data_AF-A0A0N4UTB1-F1
#
_entry.id   AF-A0A0N4UTB1-F1
#
_cell.length_a   1.000
_cell.length_b   1.000
_cell.length_c   1.000
_cell.angle_alpha   90.00
_cell.angle_beta   90.00
_cell.angle_gamma   90.00
#
_symmetry.space_group_name_H-M   'P 1'
#
loop_
_entity.id
_entity.type
_entity.pdbx_description
1 polymer ?
#
loop_
_entity_poly.entity_id
_entity_poly.type
_entity_poly.pdbx_seq_one_letter_code
_entity_poly.pdbx_strand_id
1 'polypeptide(L)'
;MISHADFDSQLFLARKLKDVKTTLDIYFLQMKYEEALEIIALQSNPEYFYKYSPILIEHVPIELVNLWIEREKYLSPEKLLPALYRCQQNPKMVAAAFQYLKKIIQGSNASKPVHNFMITLLSRYKTEELLTYLTGFGYDKSKVPYDVEYALRICLEKEELKQCSVFLYCIDGLYDEAVSLALTIDVDLAKECAKRMKDDRDDSIYEFFEQKQDLALEARRNVWLKIARHIIEVQKDVVACIDLLKESDDALKIQDVLPFFPDFASIRHFKEPLCKCLREHSGKIKVIQRQMKEATETAQQVRMMSEKLKKKLVPFVIVHLCKRLVIIRGSDHCSLCDSLVMDRPFYAFNCKHFFHRDCIEKESIASFSKEETSEYRILRDKEKLLQKMLDDAGKGMSQPLKKQREIREDLAKIRLKLSDMITGECLLCGVAMIKSVGTAFYSAEEYSDELSRW
;
A
#
# COMPACT_ATOMS: atom_id res chain seq x y z
N MET A 1 -69.30 0.50 -11.53
CA MET A 1 -69.85 -0.28 -12.65
C MET A 1 -68.90 -1.42 -12.96
N ILE A 2 -69.14 -2.58 -12.35
CA ILE A 2 -68.41 -3.82 -12.63
C ILE A 2 -69.15 -4.45 -13.80
N SER A 3 -68.58 -4.34 -15.00
CA SER A 3 -69.01 -5.14 -16.14
C SER A 3 -68.99 -6.61 -15.71
N HIS A 4 -70.09 -7.32 -15.90
CA HIS A 4 -70.16 -8.78 -15.79
C HIS A 4 -69.11 -9.39 -16.74
N ALA A 5 -67.87 -9.53 -16.27
CA ALA A 5 -66.89 -10.37 -16.94
C ALA A 5 -67.35 -11.79 -16.69
N ASP A 6 -67.93 -12.43 -17.72
CA ASP A 6 -68.23 -13.85 -17.69
C ASP A 6 -66.90 -14.62 -17.69
N PHE A 7 -66.33 -14.75 -16.49
CA PHE A 7 -65.05 -15.40 -16.26
C PHE A 7 -65.07 -16.85 -16.72
N ASP A 8 -66.23 -17.52 -16.68
CA ASP A 8 -66.38 -18.91 -17.11
C ASP A 8 -66.27 -19.04 -18.63
N SER A 9 -66.92 -18.15 -19.39
CA SER A 9 -66.74 -18.07 -20.85
C SER A 9 -65.31 -17.67 -21.25
N GLN A 10 -64.68 -16.77 -20.50
CA GLN A 10 -63.30 -16.36 -20.76
C GLN A 10 -62.29 -17.47 -20.44
N LEU A 11 -62.47 -18.21 -19.34
CA LEU A 11 -61.67 -19.41 -19.02
C LEU A 11 -61.86 -20.51 -20.05
N PHE A 12 -63.10 -20.74 -20.51
CA PHE A 12 -63.37 -21.71 -21.56
C PHE A 12 -62.66 -21.36 -22.86
N LEU A 13 -62.73 -20.08 -23.28
CA LEU A 13 -62.06 -19.58 -24.47
C LEU A 13 -60.53 -19.66 -24.32
N ALA A 14 -59.98 -19.21 -23.18
CA ALA A 14 -58.54 -19.22 -22.92
C ALA A 14 -57.96 -20.66 -22.89
N ARG A 15 -58.68 -21.62 -22.30
CA ARG A 15 -58.33 -23.04 -22.33
C ARG A 15 -58.34 -23.61 -23.76
N LYS A 16 -59.30 -23.21 -24.59
CA LYS A 16 -59.38 -23.63 -26.01
C LYS A 16 -58.26 -23.03 -26.85
N LEU A 17 -57.89 -21.77 -26.58
CA LEU A 17 -56.79 -21.06 -27.24
C LEU A 17 -55.41 -21.43 -26.67
N LYS A 18 -55.36 -22.22 -25.58
CA LYS A 18 -54.14 -22.53 -24.81
C LYS A 18 -53.39 -21.28 -24.33
N ASP A 19 -54.12 -20.19 -24.11
CA ASP A 19 -53.53 -18.97 -23.57
C ASP A 19 -53.44 -19.06 -22.04
N VAL A 20 -52.25 -19.44 -21.58
CA VAL A 20 -51.97 -19.67 -20.18
C VAL A 20 -51.93 -18.36 -19.39
N LYS A 21 -51.58 -17.23 -20.03
CA LYS A 21 -51.47 -15.92 -19.34
C LYS A 21 -52.83 -15.43 -18.88
N THR A 22 -53.79 -15.39 -19.80
CA THR A 22 -55.16 -14.95 -19.49
C THR A 22 -55.86 -15.93 -18.55
N THR A 23 -55.62 -17.23 -18.70
CA THR A 23 -56.14 -18.24 -17.77
C THR A 23 -55.63 -17.98 -16.34
N LEU A 24 -54.32 -17.76 -16.17
CA LEU A 24 -53.74 -17.47 -14.86
C LEU A 24 -54.22 -16.14 -14.29
N ASP A 25 -54.27 -15.08 -15.10
CA ASP A 25 -54.73 -13.76 -14.66
C ASP A 25 -56.20 -13.83 -14.18
N ILE A 26 -57.06 -14.61 -14.84
CA ILE A 26 -58.44 -14.85 -14.37
C ILE A 26 -58.45 -15.63 -13.06
N TYR A 27 -57.62 -16.67 -12.91
CA TYR A 27 -57.53 -17.42 -11.66
C TYR A 27 -57.04 -16.59 -10.47
N PHE A 28 -56.10 -15.67 -10.71
CA PHE A 28 -55.66 -14.69 -9.71
C PHE A 28 -56.78 -13.73 -9.33
N LEU A 29 -57.59 -13.26 -10.28
CA LEU A 29 -58.76 -12.42 -10.02
C LEU A 29 -59.87 -13.16 -9.24
N GLN A 30 -60.02 -14.46 -9.48
CA GLN A 30 -60.96 -15.32 -8.75
C GLN A 30 -60.44 -15.81 -7.39
N MET A 31 -59.22 -15.42 -6.99
CA MET A 31 -58.56 -15.84 -5.74
C MET A 31 -58.34 -17.37 -5.64
N LYS A 32 -58.27 -18.07 -6.78
CA LYS A 32 -58.08 -19.53 -6.85
C LYS A 32 -56.61 -19.87 -7.10
N TYR A 33 -55.80 -19.74 -6.05
CA TYR A 33 -54.34 -19.84 -6.14
C TYR A 33 -53.81 -21.27 -6.31
N GLU A 34 -54.50 -22.27 -5.76
CA GLU A 34 -54.12 -23.70 -5.89
C GLU A 34 -54.28 -24.19 -7.35
N GLU A 35 -55.43 -23.92 -7.97
CA GLU A 35 -55.68 -24.24 -9.39
C GLU A 35 -54.69 -23.52 -10.32
N ALA A 36 -54.32 -22.27 -9.99
CA ALA A 36 -53.32 -21.51 -10.74
C ALA A 36 -51.92 -22.16 -10.63
N LEU A 37 -51.56 -22.67 -9.45
CA LEU A 37 -50.28 -23.33 -9.19
C LEU A 37 -50.17 -24.67 -9.93
N GLU A 38 -51.25 -25.45 -10.02
CA GLU A 38 -51.29 -26.67 -10.84
C GLU A 38 -51.05 -26.38 -12.33
N ILE A 39 -51.66 -25.32 -12.85
CA ILE A 39 -51.49 -24.91 -14.25
C ILE A 39 -50.05 -24.46 -14.52
N ILE A 40 -49.44 -23.73 -13.57
CA ILE A 40 -48.04 -23.32 -13.65
C ILE A 40 -47.10 -24.53 -13.55
N ALA A 41 -47.41 -25.51 -12.70
CA ALA A 41 -46.68 -26.76 -12.62
C ALA A 41 -46.73 -27.51 -13.96
N LEU A 42 -47.81 -27.45 -14.73
CA LEU A 42 -47.86 -28.08 -16.06
C LEU A 42 -47.03 -27.35 -17.13
N GLN A 43 -46.64 -26.08 -16.91
CA GLN A 43 -45.84 -25.33 -17.88
C GLN A 43 -44.34 -25.60 -17.76
N SER A 44 -43.65 -25.67 -18.89
CA SER A 44 -42.18 -25.82 -18.95
C SER A 44 -41.41 -24.49 -19.01
N ASN A 45 -42.10 -23.36 -19.21
CA ASN A 45 -41.46 -22.05 -19.37
C ASN A 45 -41.18 -21.40 -17.99
N PRO A 46 -39.91 -21.13 -17.64
CA PRO A 46 -39.54 -20.54 -16.34
C PRO A 46 -40.02 -19.10 -16.16
N GLU A 47 -40.36 -18.36 -17.23
CA GLU A 47 -40.83 -16.97 -17.11
C GLU A 47 -42.16 -16.84 -16.36
N TYR A 48 -43.02 -17.83 -16.46
CA TYR A 48 -44.28 -17.86 -15.71
C TYR A 48 -44.03 -17.97 -14.21
N PHE A 49 -43.02 -18.75 -13.82
CA PHE A 49 -42.61 -18.82 -12.43
C PHE A 49 -42.15 -17.44 -11.95
N TYR A 50 -41.24 -16.75 -12.65
CA TYR A 50 -40.74 -15.45 -12.18
C TYR A 50 -41.82 -14.38 -12.07
N LYS A 51 -42.76 -14.32 -13.02
CA LYS A 51 -43.83 -13.32 -13.03
C LYS A 51 -44.86 -13.52 -11.92
N TYR A 52 -45.26 -14.78 -11.68
CA TYR A 52 -46.39 -15.09 -10.79
C TYR A 52 -45.96 -15.53 -9.38
N SER A 53 -44.69 -15.88 -9.17
CA SER A 53 -44.14 -16.26 -7.86
C SER A 53 -44.37 -15.22 -6.75
N PRO A 54 -44.19 -13.90 -6.97
CA PRO A 54 -44.41 -12.91 -5.91
C PRO A 54 -45.86 -12.85 -5.40
N ILE A 55 -46.83 -13.23 -6.24
CA ILE A 55 -48.26 -13.23 -5.89
C ILE A 55 -48.62 -14.55 -5.19
N LEU A 56 -48.16 -15.68 -5.75
CA LEU A 56 -48.47 -17.00 -5.21
C LEU A 56 -47.85 -17.23 -3.83
N ILE A 57 -46.66 -16.67 -3.58
CA ILE A 57 -45.96 -16.91 -2.32
C ILE A 57 -46.67 -16.30 -1.10
N GLU A 58 -47.49 -15.27 -1.31
CA GLU A 58 -48.28 -14.64 -0.25
C GLU A 58 -49.43 -15.54 0.23
N HIS A 59 -49.94 -16.42 -0.65
CA HIS A 59 -51.11 -17.26 -0.38
C HIS A 59 -50.76 -18.74 -0.18
N VAL A 60 -49.88 -19.31 -1.02
CA VAL A 60 -49.53 -20.75 -1.02
C VAL A 60 -47.99 -20.94 -1.02
N PRO A 61 -47.30 -20.59 0.08
CA PRO A 61 -45.83 -20.58 0.11
C PRO A 61 -45.19 -21.97 0.10
N ILE A 62 -45.78 -22.97 0.76
CA ILE A 62 -45.16 -24.29 0.98
C ILE A 62 -45.16 -25.11 -0.32
N GLU A 63 -46.31 -25.21 -0.96
CA GLU A 63 -46.47 -25.98 -2.20
C GLU A 63 -45.67 -25.36 -3.35
N LEU A 64 -45.65 -24.03 -3.44
CA LEU A 64 -44.86 -23.30 -4.42
C LEU A 64 -43.36 -23.56 -4.25
N VAL A 65 -42.85 -23.54 -3.01
CA VAL A 65 -41.44 -23.85 -2.72
C VAL A 65 -41.11 -25.30 -3.06
N ASN A 66 -41.98 -26.25 -2.75
CA ASN A 66 -41.76 -27.65 -3.12
C ASN A 66 -41.64 -27.82 -4.65
N LEU A 67 -42.47 -27.11 -5.43
CA LEU A 67 -42.35 -27.09 -6.89
C LEU A 67 -41.03 -26.46 -7.37
N TRP A 68 -40.54 -25.41 -6.71
CA TRP A 68 -39.23 -24.84 -7.04
C TRP A 68 -38.09 -25.81 -6.76
N ILE A 69 -38.20 -26.56 -5.67
CA ILE A 69 -37.24 -27.60 -5.27
C ILE A 69 -37.22 -28.75 -6.30
N GLU A 70 -38.39 -29.20 -6.74
CA GLU A 70 -38.48 -30.26 -7.75
C GLU A 70 -37.92 -29.83 -9.11
N ARG A 71 -37.97 -28.52 -9.41
CA ARG A 71 -37.55 -27.93 -10.69
C ARG A 71 -36.26 -27.11 -10.60
N GLU A 72 -35.42 -27.40 -9.61
CA GLU A 72 -34.19 -26.66 -9.30
C GLU A 72 -33.24 -26.51 -10.51
N LYS A 73 -33.22 -27.49 -11.43
CA LYS A 73 -32.36 -27.46 -12.64
C LYS A 73 -32.79 -26.45 -13.70
N TYR A 74 -34.04 -25.98 -13.68
CA TYR A 74 -34.63 -25.12 -14.71
C TYR A 74 -34.89 -23.69 -14.23
N LEU A 75 -34.78 -23.45 -12.92
CA LEU A 75 -35.05 -22.16 -12.28
C LEU A 75 -33.74 -21.53 -11.81
N SER A 76 -33.54 -20.26 -12.16
CA SER A 76 -32.43 -19.47 -11.62
C SER A 76 -32.84 -18.86 -10.28
N PRO A 77 -32.10 -19.11 -9.19
CA PRO A 77 -32.47 -18.62 -7.86
C PRO A 77 -32.45 -17.08 -7.75
N GLU A 78 -31.63 -16.41 -8.57
CA GLU A 78 -31.53 -14.94 -8.59
C GLU A 78 -32.82 -14.24 -8.99
N LYS A 79 -33.52 -14.78 -10.01
CA LYS A 79 -34.79 -14.22 -10.49
C LYS A 79 -35.96 -14.49 -9.54
N LEU A 80 -35.79 -15.38 -8.58
CA LEU A 80 -36.77 -15.68 -7.53
C LEU A 80 -36.57 -14.82 -6.27
N LEU A 81 -35.44 -14.10 -6.14
CA LEU A 81 -35.18 -13.23 -5.00
C LEU A 81 -36.29 -12.20 -4.75
N PRO A 82 -36.88 -11.51 -5.76
CA PRO A 82 -37.98 -10.57 -5.51
C PRO A 82 -39.20 -11.22 -4.83
N ALA A 83 -39.50 -12.48 -5.16
CA ALA A 83 -40.56 -13.24 -4.49
C ALA A 83 -40.15 -13.61 -3.06
N LEU A 84 -38.90 -14.05 -2.88
CA LEU A 84 -38.35 -14.38 -1.56
C LEU A 84 -38.29 -13.18 -0.61
N TYR A 85 -38.02 -11.97 -1.10
CA TYR A 85 -38.05 -10.75 -0.28
C TYR A 85 -39.43 -10.50 0.33
N ARG A 86 -40.52 -10.84 -0.37
CA ARG A 86 -41.88 -10.72 0.17
C ARG A 86 -42.16 -11.72 1.29
N CYS A 87 -41.46 -12.85 1.33
CA CYS A 87 -41.60 -13.84 2.39
C CYS A 87 -41.24 -13.29 3.78
N GLN A 88 -40.52 -12.18 3.88
CA GLN A 88 -40.11 -11.59 5.16
C GLN A 88 -41.28 -11.17 6.06
N GLN A 89 -42.51 -11.07 5.52
CA GLN A 89 -43.67 -10.56 6.24
C GLN A 89 -44.36 -11.59 7.15
N ASN A 90 -44.34 -12.89 6.79
CA ASN A 90 -45.07 -13.93 7.53
C ASN A 90 -44.16 -15.10 7.93
N PRO A 91 -44.25 -15.63 9.17
CA PRO A 91 -43.38 -16.69 9.65
C PRO A 91 -43.52 -18.01 8.88
N LYS A 92 -44.73 -18.31 8.36
CA LYS A 92 -44.98 -19.48 7.49
C LYS A 92 -44.24 -19.39 6.16
N MET A 93 -44.21 -18.19 5.57
CA MET A 93 -43.49 -17.93 4.32
C MET A 93 -41.97 -17.99 4.53
N VAL A 94 -41.50 -17.49 5.67
CA VAL A 94 -40.09 -17.57 6.07
C VAL A 94 -39.62 -19.01 6.23
N ALA A 95 -40.43 -19.87 6.87
CA ALA A 95 -40.10 -21.29 7.01
C ALA A 95 -39.97 -22.00 5.66
N ALA A 96 -40.89 -21.72 4.72
CA ALA A 96 -40.81 -22.24 3.35
C ALA A 96 -39.57 -21.71 2.61
N ALA A 97 -39.28 -20.40 2.71
CA ALA A 97 -38.08 -19.80 2.15
C ALA A 97 -36.79 -20.41 2.72
N PHE A 98 -36.73 -20.70 4.02
CA PHE A 98 -35.58 -21.38 4.64
C PHE A 98 -35.36 -22.78 4.10
N GLN A 99 -36.42 -23.56 3.91
CA GLN A 99 -36.34 -24.91 3.34
C GLN A 99 -35.78 -24.86 1.91
N TYR A 100 -36.26 -23.91 1.09
CA TYR A 100 -35.74 -23.68 -0.25
C TYR A 100 -34.26 -23.33 -0.24
N LEU A 101 -33.88 -22.28 0.51
CA LEU A 101 -32.50 -21.77 0.57
C LEU A 101 -31.52 -22.83 1.06
N LYS A 102 -31.88 -23.58 2.11
CA LYS A 102 -31.04 -24.65 2.66
C LYS A 102 -30.74 -25.72 1.59
N LYS A 103 -31.73 -26.06 0.76
CA LYS A 103 -31.56 -27.07 -0.29
C LYS A 103 -30.68 -26.55 -1.44
N ILE A 104 -30.86 -25.30 -1.86
CA ILE A 104 -29.99 -24.67 -2.89
C ILE A 104 -28.53 -24.59 -2.42
N ILE A 105 -28.31 -24.20 -1.16
CA ILE A 105 -26.95 -24.10 -0.59
C ILE A 105 -26.27 -25.48 -0.55
N GLN A 106 -27.03 -26.55 -0.32
CA GLN A 106 -26.51 -27.92 -0.41
C GLN A 106 -26.25 -28.38 -1.86
N GLY A 107 -27.00 -27.86 -2.83
CA GLY A 107 -26.95 -28.25 -4.25
C GLY A 107 -25.89 -27.56 -5.10
N SER A 108 -24.91 -26.87 -4.50
CA SER A 108 -23.80 -26.12 -5.14
C SER A 108 -24.17 -25.00 -6.14
N ASN A 109 -25.46 -24.67 -6.30
CA ASN A 109 -25.95 -23.66 -7.24
C ASN A 109 -26.30 -22.32 -6.57
N ALA A 110 -25.69 -22.00 -5.42
CA ALA A 110 -25.97 -20.79 -4.67
C ALA A 110 -25.09 -19.62 -5.15
N SER A 111 -25.72 -18.53 -5.59
CA SER A 111 -25.02 -17.29 -5.93
C SER A 111 -24.91 -16.34 -4.73
N LYS A 112 -23.99 -15.38 -4.79
CA LYS A 112 -23.74 -14.43 -3.68
C LYS A 112 -24.99 -13.73 -3.16
N PRO A 113 -25.92 -13.25 -4.01
CA PRO A 113 -27.16 -12.62 -3.55
C PRO A 113 -28.06 -13.55 -2.73
N VAL A 114 -28.05 -14.86 -3.02
CA VAL A 114 -28.82 -15.88 -2.28
C VAL A 114 -28.27 -16.06 -0.88
N HIS A 115 -26.94 -16.11 -0.73
CA HIS A 115 -26.30 -16.15 0.59
C HIS A 115 -26.54 -14.86 1.39
N ASN A 116 -26.46 -13.70 0.75
CA ASN A 116 -26.77 -12.40 1.40
C ASN A 116 -28.22 -12.38 1.92
N PHE A 117 -29.16 -12.88 1.12
CA PHE A 117 -30.56 -12.99 1.55
C PHE A 117 -30.73 -14.00 2.70
N MET A 118 -30.02 -15.13 2.67
CA MET A 118 -30.01 -16.10 3.77
C MET A 118 -29.52 -15.46 5.08
N ILE A 119 -28.45 -14.66 5.05
CA ILE A 119 -27.95 -13.89 6.20
C ILE A 119 -29.01 -12.92 6.73
N THR A 120 -29.75 -12.26 5.83
CA THR A 120 -30.85 -11.35 6.21
C THR A 120 -31.98 -12.09 6.91
N LEU A 121 -32.32 -13.30 6.48
CA LEU A 121 -33.35 -14.11 7.14
C LEU A 121 -32.87 -14.67 8.48
N LEU A 122 -31.66 -15.21 8.55
CA LEU A 122 -31.08 -15.75 9.77
C LEU A 122 -30.95 -14.67 10.84
N SER A 123 -30.41 -13.50 10.50
CA SER A 123 -30.30 -12.37 11.43
C SER A 123 -31.65 -11.91 12.00
N ARG A 124 -32.76 -12.07 11.26
CA ARG A 124 -34.10 -11.68 11.73
C ARG A 124 -34.81 -12.73 12.57
N TYR A 125 -34.70 -14.00 12.21
CA TYR A 125 -35.54 -15.07 12.78
C TYR A 125 -34.77 -16.11 13.60
N LYS A 126 -33.47 -16.29 13.34
CA LYS A 126 -32.63 -17.33 13.96
C LYS A 126 -31.18 -16.86 14.14
N THR A 127 -30.97 -16.03 15.14
CA THR A 127 -29.67 -15.40 15.46
C THR A 127 -28.59 -16.44 15.82
N GLU A 128 -28.94 -17.48 16.58
CA GLU A 128 -28.02 -18.53 17.03
C GLU A 128 -27.43 -19.38 15.87
N GLU A 129 -28.24 -19.65 14.84
CA GLU A 129 -27.82 -20.43 13.67
C GLU A 129 -26.92 -19.62 12.72
N LEU A 130 -26.86 -18.29 12.86
CA LEU A 130 -26.06 -17.43 11.99
C LEU A 130 -24.56 -17.65 12.19
N LEU A 131 -24.09 -17.75 13.43
CA LEU A 131 -22.68 -17.99 13.74
C LEU A 131 -22.19 -19.32 13.18
N THR A 132 -22.98 -20.38 13.38
CA THR A 132 -22.66 -21.72 12.86
C THR A 132 -22.66 -21.74 11.34
N TYR A 133 -23.56 -20.99 10.71
CA TYR A 133 -23.58 -20.83 9.26
C TYR A 133 -22.32 -20.12 8.75
N LEU A 134 -21.96 -18.97 9.33
CA LEU A 134 -20.80 -18.18 8.92
C LEU A 134 -19.48 -18.94 9.13
N THR A 135 -19.31 -19.57 10.30
CA THR A 135 -18.11 -20.36 10.63
C THR A 135 -17.94 -21.58 9.73
N GLY A 136 -19.03 -22.14 9.19
CA GLY A 136 -18.99 -23.26 8.24
C GLY A 136 -18.31 -22.94 6.91
N PHE A 137 -18.20 -21.67 6.51
CA PHE A 137 -17.52 -21.25 5.26
C PHE A 137 -16.03 -20.89 5.46
N GLY A 138 -15.54 -20.86 6.71
CA GLY A 138 -14.16 -20.51 7.02
C GLY A 138 -13.89 -19.00 7.04
N TYR A 139 -12.59 -18.65 7.13
CA TYR A 139 -12.12 -17.27 7.35
C TYR A 139 -11.56 -16.58 6.09
N ASP A 140 -11.47 -17.29 4.96
CA ASP A 140 -10.83 -16.75 3.76
C ASP A 140 -11.81 -15.92 2.92
N LYS A 141 -11.53 -14.62 2.75
CA LYS A 141 -12.35 -13.69 1.95
C LYS A 141 -12.63 -14.18 0.52
N SER A 142 -11.70 -14.95 -0.07
CA SER A 142 -11.83 -15.50 -1.43
C SER A 142 -12.74 -16.74 -1.52
N LYS A 143 -12.89 -17.50 -0.43
CA LYS A 143 -13.69 -18.73 -0.37
C LYS A 143 -15.11 -18.48 0.12
N VAL A 144 -15.35 -17.33 0.74
CA VAL A 144 -16.64 -16.93 1.26
C VAL A 144 -17.63 -16.63 0.11
N PRO A 145 -18.79 -17.31 0.04
CA PRO A 145 -19.74 -17.16 -1.06
C PRO A 145 -20.73 -16.01 -0.86
N TYR A 146 -20.55 -15.16 0.16
CA TYR A 146 -21.38 -14.00 0.44
C TYR A 146 -20.58 -12.69 0.42
N ASP A 147 -21.28 -11.57 0.41
CA ASP A 147 -20.68 -10.24 0.53
C ASP A 147 -20.48 -9.91 2.01
N VAL A 148 -19.21 -9.75 2.42
CA VAL A 148 -18.81 -9.49 3.80
C VAL A 148 -19.28 -8.11 4.25
N GLU A 149 -19.24 -7.09 3.38
CA GLU A 149 -19.66 -5.73 3.71
C GLU A 149 -21.17 -5.67 3.97
N TYR A 150 -21.94 -6.37 3.13
CA TYR A 150 -23.38 -6.51 3.30
C TYR A 150 -23.72 -7.21 4.62
N ALA A 151 -23.03 -8.31 4.92
CA ALA A 151 -23.23 -9.08 6.14
C ALA A 151 -22.88 -8.26 7.40
N LEU A 152 -21.79 -7.49 7.36
CA LEU A 152 -21.38 -6.61 8.45
C LEU A 152 -22.44 -5.55 8.74
N ARG A 153 -22.97 -4.89 7.71
CA ARG A 153 -24.03 -3.90 7.89
C ARG A 153 -25.23 -4.46 8.66
N ILE A 154 -25.68 -5.66 8.31
CA ILE A 154 -26.81 -6.32 8.98
C ILE A 154 -26.47 -6.69 10.43
N CYS A 155 -25.27 -7.22 10.67
CA CYS A 155 -24.88 -7.63 12.02
C CYS A 155 -24.65 -6.43 12.95
N LEU A 156 -24.25 -5.28 12.43
CA LEU A 156 -24.09 -4.04 13.21
C LEU A 156 -25.44 -3.42 13.63
N GLU A 157 -26.51 -3.66 12.88
CA GLU A 157 -27.85 -3.16 13.25
C GLU A 157 -28.40 -3.80 14.53
N LYS A 158 -27.88 -4.96 14.96
CA LYS A 158 -28.39 -5.74 16.09
C LYS A 158 -27.30 -6.02 17.12
N GLU A 159 -27.56 -5.66 18.37
CA GLU A 159 -26.58 -5.89 19.46
C GLU A 159 -26.35 -7.37 19.79
N GLU A 160 -27.33 -8.23 19.54
CA GLU A 160 -27.23 -9.68 19.75
C GLU A 160 -26.22 -10.35 18.80
N LEU A 161 -25.92 -9.70 17.66
CA LEU A 161 -25.07 -10.27 16.61
C LEU A 161 -23.62 -9.78 16.68
N LYS A 162 -23.20 -9.17 17.79
CA LYS A 162 -21.82 -8.65 17.96
C LYS A 162 -20.76 -9.73 17.72
N GLN A 163 -21.01 -10.97 18.15
CA GLN A 163 -20.09 -12.10 17.89
C GLN A 163 -19.95 -12.40 16.39
N CYS A 164 -21.04 -12.32 15.61
CA CYS A 164 -21.01 -12.47 14.15
C CYS A 164 -20.22 -11.34 13.52
N SER A 165 -20.41 -10.11 14.01
CA SER A 165 -19.67 -8.93 13.52
C SER A 165 -18.17 -9.10 13.74
N VAL A 166 -17.74 -9.57 14.92
CA VAL A 166 -16.33 -9.86 15.20
C VAL A 166 -15.76 -10.87 14.20
N PHE A 167 -16.47 -11.97 13.95
CA PHE A 167 -16.06 -12.98 12.97
C PHE A 167 -15.93 -12.40 11.54
N LEU A 168 -16.90 -11.59 11.11
CA LEU A 168 -16.87 -10.95 9.80
C LEU A 168 -15.75 -9.91 9.66
N TYR A 169 -15.46 -9.14 10.72
CA TYR A 169 -14.31 -8.22 10.72
C TYR A 169 -12.98 -8.96 10.61
N CYS A 170 -12.86 -10.15 11.22
CA CYS A 170 -11.70 -11.00 11.03
C CYS A 170 -11.55 -11.47 9.57
N ILE A 171 -12.65 -11.82 8.89
CA ILE A 171 -12.63 -12.18 7.46
C ILE A 171 -12.20 -10.99 6.59
N ASP A 172 -12.65 -9.79 6.93
CA ASP A 172 -12.33 -8.60 6.16
C ASP A 172 -10.88 -8.10 6.37
N GLY A 173 -10.21 -8.58 7.43
CA GLY A 173 -8.86 -8.17 7.82
C GLY A 173 -8.83 -6.92 8.71
N LEU A 174 -9.98 -6.43 9.15
CA LEU A 174 -10.14 -5.26 10.03
C LEU A 174 -10.06 -5.68 11.50
N TYR A 175 -8.87 -6.10 11.93
CA TYR A 175 -8.64 -6.65 13.27
C TYR A 175 -8.77 -5.61 14.39
N ASP A 176 -8.56 -4.32 14.09
CA ASP A 176 -8.62 -3.24 15.07
C ASP A 176 -10.04 -3.01 15.59
N GLU A 177 -11.00 -2.96 14.66
CA GLU A 177 -12.43 -2.91 14.93
C GLU A 177 -12.93 -4.22 15.53
N ALA A 178 -12.49 -5.37 14.98
CA ALA A 178 -12.85 -6.69 15.48
C ALA A 178 -12.53 -6.82 16.98
N VAL A 179 -11.32 -6.46 17.39
CA VAL A 179 -10.88 -6.57 18.78
C VAL A 179 -11.59 -5.54 19.66
N SER A 180 -11.81 -4.32 19.17
CA SER A 180 -12.56 -3.31 19.92
C SER A 180 -13.98 -3.78 20.26
N LEU A 181 -14.65 -4.47 19.31
CA LEU A 181 -15.96 -5.08 19.55
C LEU A 181 -15.88 -6.34 20.41
N ALA A 182 -14.89 -7.21 20.18
CA ALA A 182 -14.70 -8.43 20.95
C ALA A 182 -14.49 -8.14 22.45
N LEU A 183 -13.73 -7.10 22.78
CA LEU A 183 -13.50 -6.67 24.16
C LEU A 183 -14.79 -6.27 24.91
N THR A 184 -15.86 -5.90 24.19
CA THR A 184 -17.16 -5.63 24.83
C THR A 184 -17.93 -6.90 25.21
N ILE A 185 -17.54 -8.05 24.64
CA ILE A 185 -18.21 -9.35 24.81
C ILE A 185 -17.35 -10.25 25.71
N ASP A 186 -16.13 -10.56 25.25
CA ASP A 186 -15.20 -11.47 25.90
C ASP A 186 -13.75 -11.16 25.48
N VAL A 187 -12.87 -11.15 26.47
CA VAL A 187 -11.43 -10.93 26.28
C VAL A 187 -10.79 -12.13 25.59
N ASP A 188 -11.28 -13.35 25.81
CA ASP A 188 -10.70 -14.55 25.17
C ASP A 188 -10.98 -14.59 23.67
N LEU A 189 -12.18 -14.17 23.24
CA LEU A 189 -12.47 -13.97 21.82
C LEU A 189 -11.54 -12.92 21.18
N ALA A 190 -11.24 -11.83 21.90
CA ALA A 190 -10.29 -10.82 21.43
C ALA A 190 -8.88 -11.40 21.27
N LYS A 191 -8.42 -12.25 22.20
CA LYS A 191 -7.12 -12.96 22.09
C LYS A 191 -7.09 -13.89 20.89
N GLU A 192 -8.16 -14.63 20.62
CA GLU A 192 -8.23 -15.50 19.44
C GLU A 192 -8.13 -14.70 18.14
N CYS A 193 -8.86 -13.59 18.03
CA CYS A 193 -8.79 -12.70 16.87
C CYS A 193 -7.37 -12.15 16.67
N ALA A 194 -6.72 -11.72 17.74
CA ALA A 194 -5.35 -11.19 17.69
C ALA A 194 -4.28 -12.26 17.38
N LYS A 195 -4.53 -13.54 17.74
CA LYS A 195 -3.67 -14.66 17.35
C LYS A 195 -3.81 -15.00 15.87
N ARG A 196 -5.01 -14.87 15.28
CA ARG A 196 -5.27 -15.19 13.86
C ARG A 196 -4.57 -14.24 12.87
N MET A 197 -4.26 -13.02 13.29
CA MET A 197 -3.46 -12.06 12.51
C MET A 197 -2.02 -12.56 12.18
N LYS A 198 -1.64 -13.76 12.62
CA LYS A 198 -0.31 -14.36 12.41
C LYS A 198 -0.06 -14.96 11.02
N ASP A 199 -1.09 -15.28 10.24
CA ASP A 199 -0.95 -16.24 9.12
C ASP A 199 -0.96 -15.70 7.69
N ASP A 200 -1.02 -14.38 7.46
CA ASP A 200 -0.79 -13.82 6.12
C ASP A 200 0.70 -13.74 5.75
N ARG A 201 1.50 -14.71 6.22
CA ARG A 201 2.94 -14.79 5.92
C ARG A 201 3.25 -15.58 4.65
N ASP A 202 2.30 -16.33 4.07
CA ASP A 202 2.67 -17.44 3.19
C ASP A 202 2.27 -17.35 1.71
N ASP A 203 1.63 -16.29 1.20
CA ASP A 203 1.13 -16.35 -0.19
C ASP A 203 1.13 -15.04 -1.02
N SER A 204 2.16 -14.19 -0.91
CA SER A 204 2.40 -13.24 -2.00
C SER A 204 3.87 -12.91 -2.24
N ILE A 205 4.23 -13.04 -3.52
CA ILE A 205 5.52 -12.79 -4.19
C ILE A 205 5.87 -11.29 -4.15
N TYR A 206 5.79 -10.64 -2.99
CA TYR A 206 6.00 -9.21 -2.81
C TYR A 206 7.01 -8.91 -1.69
N GLU A 207 8.17 -9.58 -1.72
CA GLU A 207 9.35 -9.22 -0.92
C GLU A 207 10.05 -7.92 -1.37
N PHE A 208 9.52 -7.20 -2.38
CA PHE A 208 10.19 -6.02 -2.95
C PHE A 208 9.88 -4.67 -2.29
N PHE A 209 9.00 -4.61 -1.29
CA PHE A 209 8.69 -3.37 -0.55
C PHE A 209 8.81 -3.59 0.96
N GLU A 210 10.00 -3.32 1.52
CA GLU A 210 10.29 -3.35 2.96
C GLU A 210 9.28 -2.54 3.80
N GLN A 211 8.68 -1.49 3.24
CA GLN A 211 7.71 -0.61 3.93
C GLN A 211 6.39 -1.29 4.32
N LYS A 212 5.96 -2.37 3.66
CA LYS A 212 4.66 -3.01 3.94
C LYS A 212 4.71 -3.97 5.14
N GLN A 213 5.91 -4.47 5.48
CA GLN A 213 6.11 -5.43 6.55
C GLN A 213 6.05 -4.77 7.94
N ASP A 214 6.54 -3.54 8.06
CA ASP A 214 6.46 -2.74 9.29
C ASP A 214 5.01 -2.41 9.64
N LEU A 215 4.18 -2.05 8.66
CA LEU A 215 2.77 -1.70 8.86
C LEU A 215 1.93 -2.86 9.45
N ALA A 216 2.14 -4.08 8.99
CA ALA A 216 1.42 -5.25 9.49
C ALA A 216 1.83 -5.59 10.95
N LEU A 217 3.12 -5.41 11.26
CA LEU A 217 3.67 -5.64 12.59
C LEU A 217 3.22 -4.56 13.58
N GLU A 218 3.14 -3.31 13.13
CA GLU A 218 2.58 -2.18 13.89
C GLU A 218 1.08 -2.34 14.14
N ALA A 219 0.30 -2.72 13.14
CA ALA A 219 -1.12 -2.98 13.30
C ALA A 219 -1.36 -4.08 14.33
N ARG A 220 -0.58 -5.17 14.28
CA ARG A 220 -0.62 -6.23 15.28
C ARG A 220 -0.26 -5.72 16.67
N ARG A 221 0.82 -4.95 16.81
CA ARG A 221 1.20 -4.33 18.09
C ARG A 221 0.07 -3.48 18.65
N ASN A 222 -0.59 -2.67 17.82
CA ASN A 222 -1.69 -1.80 18.22
C ASN A 222 -2.90 -2.58 18.72
N VAL A 223 -3.26 -3.67 18.03
CA VAL A 223 -4.35 -4.57 18.44
C VAL A 223 -4.06 -5.21 19.81
N TRP A 224 -2.86 -5.77 19.99
CA TRP A 224 -2.45 -6.34 21.29
C TRP A 224 -2.36 -5.28 22.40
N LEU A 225 -1.93 -4.06 22.08
CA LEU A 225 -1.93 -2.93 23.02
C LEU A 225 -3.34 -2.56 23.48
N LYS A 226 -4.34 -2.59 22.59
CA LYS A 226 -5.74 -2.32 22.95
C LYS A 226 -6.27 -3.37 23.93
N ILE A 227 -5.97 -4.64 23.70
CA ILE A 227 -6.34 -5.73 24.62
C ILE A 227 -5.66 -5.53 25.98
N ALA A 228 -4.36 -5.25 25.99
CA ALA A 228 -3.60 -5.00 27.22
C ALA A 228 -4.14 -3.79 28.00
N ARG A 229 -4.46 -2.69 27.30
CA ARG A 229 -5.06 -1.50 27.90
C ARG A 229 -6.38 -1.83 28.57
N HIS A 230 -7.25 -2.59 27.89
CA HIS A 230 -8.54 -2.98 28.45
C HIS A 230 -8.39 -3.82 29.73
N ILE A 231 -7.45 -4.76 29.76
CA ILE A 231 -7.22 -5.60 30.95
C ILE A 231 -6.67 -4.78 32.11
N ILE A 232 -5.78 -3.83 31.86
CA ILE A 232 -5.19 -3.01 32.92
C ILE A 232 -6.19 -1.99 33.47
N GLU A 233 -6.95 -1.31 32.61
CA GLU A 233 -7.89 -0.27 33.01
C GLU A 233 -9.18 -0.84 33.60
N VAL A 234 -9.74 -1.90 32.97
CA VAL A 234 -11.05 -2.46 33.35
C VAL A 234 -10.91 -3.60 34.35
N GLN A 235 -10.03 -4.57 34.09
CA GLN A 235 -9.89 -5.76 34.95
C GLN A 235 -8.87 -5.56 36.09
N LYS A 236 -7.95 -4.59 35.98
CA LYS A 236 -6.87 -4.31 36.93
C LYS A 236 -6.01 -5.54 37.28
N ASP A 237 -5.98 -6.54 36.40
CA ASP A 237 -5.22 -7.77 36.61
C ASP A 237 -3.87 -7.70 35.91
N VAL A 238 -2.82 -7.51 36.71
CA VAL A 238 -1.43 -7.44 36.25
C VAL A 238 -0.90 -8.81 35.82
N VAL A 239 -1.37 -9.90 36.43
CA VAL A 239 -0.88 -11.26 36.14
C VAL A 239 -1.40 -11.71 34.78
N ALA A 240 -2.70 -11.50 34.53
CA ALA A 240 -3.31 -11.77 33.23
C ALA A 240 -2.63 -10.99 32.09
N CYS A 241 -2.20 -9.75 32.34
CA CYS A 241 -1.43 -8.97 31.37
C CYS A 241 -0.03 -9.54 31.09
N ILE A 242 0.62 -10.15 32.09
CA ILE A 242 1.93 -10.80 31.91
C ILE A 242 1.77 -12.10 31.12
N ASP A 243 0.69 -12.85 31.34
CA ASP A 243 0.41 -14.04 30.55
C ASP A 243 0.03 -13.67 29.10
N LEU A 244 -0.67 -12.55 28.89
CA LEU A 244 -0.86 -11.98 27.55
C LEU A 244 0.44 -11.63 26.84
N LEU A 245 1.42 -11.07 27.54
CA LEU A 245 2.74 -10.81 26.95
C LEU A 245 3.37 -12.10 26.42
N LYS A 246 3.20 -13.23 27.13
CA LYS A 246 3.66 -14.53 26.66
C LYS A 246 2.85 -15.03 25.45
N GLU A 247 1.52 -14.85 25.45
CA GLU A 247 0.64 -15.26 24.36
C GLU A 247 0.80 -14.43 23.08
N SER A 248 1.31 -13.20 23.20
CA SER A 248 1.44 -12.26 22.09
C SER A 248 2.57 -12.60 21.09
N ASP A 249 3.42 -13.60 21.38
CA ASP A 249 4.58 -14.05 20.60
C ASP A 249 5.40 -12.87 20.02
N ASP A 250 6.08 -12.13 20.91
CA ASP A 250 6.96 -10.97 20.62
C ASP A 250 6.30 -9.76 19.94
N ALA A 251 4.99 -9.76 19.69
CA ALA A 251 4.28 -8.61 19.12
C ALA A 251 4.20 -7.41 20.07
N LEU A 252 4.20 -7.67 21.38
CA LEU A 252 4.11 -6.65 22.42
C LEU A 252 5.36 -6.70 23.30
N LYS A 253 6.03 -5.56 23.48
CA LYS A 253 7.11 -5.47 24.47
C LYS A 253 6.56 -4.95 25.78
N ILE A 254 7.19 -5.37 26.89
CA ILE A 254 6.86 -4.83 28.21
C ILE A 254 6.96 -3.29 28.25
N GLN A 255 7.90 -2.72 27.49
CA GLN A 255 8.07 -1.26 27.36
C GLN A 255 6.82 -0.54 26.87
N ASP A 256 6.04 -1.17 25.99
CA ASP A 256 4.85 -0.56 25.41
C ASP A 256 3.68 -0.52 26.41
N VAL A 257 3.68 -1.43 27.39
CA VAL A 257 2.61 -1.56 28.40
C VAL A 257 2.92 -0.77 29.67
N LEU A 258 4.21 -0.58 29.98
CA LEU A 258 4.67 0.13 31.19
C LEU A 258 3.96 1.46 31.47
N PRO A 259 3.69 2.34 30.48
CA PRO A 259 3.04 3.63 30.73
C PRO A 259 1.59 3.53 31.24
N PHE A 260 0.91 2.40 31.01
CA PHE A 260 -0.50 2.23 31.34
C PHE A 260 -0.73 1.65 32.74
N PHE A 261 0.32 1.25 33.46
CA PHE A 261 0.17 0.66 34.79
C PHE A 261 0.00 1.73 35.88
N PRO A 262 -0.89 1.49 36.86
CA PRO A 262 -1.01 2.37 38.01
C PRO A 262 0.24 2.31 38.91
N ASP A 263 0.55 3.43 39.57
CA ASP A 263 1.73 3.63 40.42
C ASP A 263 1.89 2.61 41.57
N PHE A 264 0.83 1.88 41.91
CA PHE A 264 0.78 0.91 43.01
C PHE A 264 1.00 -0.56 42.57
N ALA A 265 1.28 -0.81 41.29
CA ALA A 265 1.53 -2.17 40.79
C ALA A 265 2.83 -2.74 41.38
N SER A 266 2.74 -3.88 42.07
CA SER A 266 3.90 -4.50 42.72
C SER A 266 4.93 -4.99 41.70
N ILE A 267 6.11 -4.36 41.71
CA ILE A 267 7.28 -4.64 40.83
C ILE A 267 7.70 -6.12 40.81
N ARG A 268 7.32 -6.90 41.83
CA ARG A 268 7.68 -8.33 41.97
C ARG A 268 7.23 -9.18 40.78
N HIS A 269 6.07 -8.90 40.20
CA HIS A 269 5.54 -9.67 39.07
C HIS A 269 6.30 -9.39 37.76
N PHE A 270 7.04 -8.28 37.69
CA PHE A 270 7.70 -7.84 36.46
C PHE A 270 9.19 -8.16 36.38
N LYS A 271 9.80 -8.64 37.48
CA LYS A 271 11.24 -8.87 37.55
C LYS A 271 11.75 -9.75 36.41
N GLU A 272 11.06 -10.85 36.14
CA GLU A 272 11.52 -11.84 35.17
C GLU A 272 11.32 -11.39 33.71
N PRO A 273 10.14 -10.87 33.30
CA PRO A 273 9.96 -10.26 31.97
C PRO A 273 10.91 -9.07 31.71
N LEU A 274 11.12 -8.20 32.70
CA LEU A 274 12.04 -7.06 32.58
C LEU A 274 13.48 -7.53 32.41
N CYS A 275 13.93 -8.51 33.21
CA CYS A 275 15.27 -9.08 33.07
C CYS A 275 15.48 -9.75 31.70
N LYS A 276 14.45 -10.38 31.11
CA LYS A 276 14.53 -10.91 29.74
C LYS A 276 14.69 -9.78 28.72
N CYS A 277 13.83 -8.76 28.78
CA CYS A 277 13.87 -7.60 27.88
C CYS A 277 15.20 -6.84 27.96
N LEU A 278 15.72 -6.58 29.16
CA LEU A 278 17.01 -5.91 29.35
C LEU A 278 18.18 -6.72 28.78
N ARG A 279 18.16 -8.06 28.92
CA ARG A 279 19.17 -8.94 28.32
C ARG A 279 19.14 -8.89 26.80
N GLU A 280 17.96 -8.89 26.19
CA GLU A 280 17.81 -8.75 24.74
C GLU A 280 18.29 -7.40 24.23
N HIS A 281 17.96 -6.29 24.91
CA HIS A 281 18.48 -4.97 24.53
C HIS A 281 20.00 -4.88 24.70
N SER A 282 20.56 -5.42 25.78
CA SER A 282 22.02 -5.51 25.96
C SER A 282 22.68 -6.33 24.84
N GLY A 283 22.04 -7.43 24.42
CA GLY A 283 22.46 -8.23 23.27
C GLY A 283 22.44 -7.45 21.95
N LYS A 284 21.32 -6.78 21.64
CA LYS A 284 21.17 -5.94 20.44
C LYS A 284 22.19 -4.80 20.41
N ILE A 285 22.41 -4.14 21.54
CA ILE A 285 23.45 -3.10 21.68
C ILE A 285 24.83 -3.68 21.38
N LYS A 286 25.17 -4.87 21.90
CA LYS A 286 26.45 -5.53 21.61
C LYS A 286 26.60 -5.88 20.13
N VAL A 287 25.52 -6.31 19.46
CA VAL A 287 25.53 -6.60 18.01
C VAL A 287 25.77 -5.32 17.22
N ILE A 288 25.02 -4.25 17.50
CA ILE A 288 25.19 -2.96 16.84
C ILE A 288 26.60 -2.39 17.10
N GLN A 289 27.11 -2.48 18.33
CA GLN A 289 28.48 -2.07 18.65
C GLN A 289 29.53 -2.89 17.89
N ARG A 290 29.29 -4.19 17.68
CA ARG A 290 30.16 -5.04 16.85
C ARG A 290 30.10 -4.61 15.38
N GLN A 291 28.91 -4.43 14.83
CA GLN A 291 28.72 -3.96 13.45
C GLN A 291 29.35 -2.56 13.24
N MET A 292 29.23 -1.66 14.21
CA MET A 292 29.90 -0.36 14.18
C MET A 292 31.42 -0.52 14.21
N LYS A 293 31.97 -1.38 15.07
CA LYS A 293 33.41 -1.66 15.08
C LYS A 293 33.90 -2.22 13.76
N GLU A 294 33.24 -3.24 13.22
CA GLU A 294 33.57 -3.84 11.92
C GLU A 294 33.49 -2.82 10.79
N ALA A 295 32.44 -1.99 10.75
CA ALA A 295 32.31 -0.90 9.79
C ALA A 295 33.43 0.15 9.94
N THR A 296 33.82 0.48 11.17
CA THR A 296 34.94 1.42 11.41
C THR A 296 36.29 0.83 11.04
N GLU A 297 36.53 -0.46 11.33
CA GLU A 297 37.77 -1.17 11.00
C GLU A 297 37.92 -1.31 9.48
N THR A 298 36.85 -1.70 8.79
CA THR A 298 36.83 -1.74 7.31
C THR A 298 37.07 -0.35 6.72
N ALA A 299 36.42 0.70 7.23
CA ALA A 299 36.68 2.07 6.80
C ALA A 299 38.14 2.50 7.04
N GLN A 300 38.74 2.14 8.17
CA GLN A 300 40.15 2.41 8.47
C GLN A 300 41.09 1.64 7.55
N GLN A 301 40.82 0.36 7.26
CA GLN A 301 41.58 -0.44 6.31
C GLN A 301 41.53 0.17 4.90
N VAL A 302 40.36 0.62 4.45
CA VAL A 302 40.20 1.32 3.17
C VAL A 302 41.02 2.61 3.14
N ARG A 303 41.00 3.41 4.22
CA ARG A 303 41.81 4.65 4.32
C ARG A 303 43.31 4.34 4.31
N MET A 304 43.76 3.36 5.09
CA MET A 304 45.16 2.93 5.11
C MET A 304 45.63 2.35 3.77
N MET A 305 44.76 1.61 3.07
CA MET A 305 45.05 1.10 1.74
C MET A 305 45.16 2.25 0.73
N SER A 306 44.25 3.23 0.79
CA SER A 306 44.33 4.46 0.00
C SER A 306 45.64 5.23 0.26
N GLU A 307 46.05 5.39 1.52
CA GLU A 307 47.30 6.08 1.88
C GLU A 307 48.57 5.29 1.53
N LYS A 308 48.58 3.97 1.72
CA LYS A 308 49.71 3.11 1.31
C LYS A 308 49.89 3.13 -0.21
N LEU A 309 48.80 3.16 -0.97
CA LEU A 309 48.84 3.36 -2.42
C LEU A 309 49.40 4.74 -2.78
N LYS A 310 49.05 5.80 -2.04
CA LYS A 310 49.65 7.14 -2.23
C LYS A 310 51.15 7.19 -1.89
N LYS A 311 51.62 6.47 -0.85
CA LYS A 311 53.02 6.51 -0.39
C LYS A 311 53.97 5.59 -1.16
N LYS A 312 53.52 4.42 -1.65
CA LYS A 312 54.35 3.50 -2.45
C LYS A 312 54.53 3.95 -3.91
N LEU A 313 53.83 4.98 -4.36
CA LEU A 313 53.93 5.53 -5.70
C LEU A 313 54.52 6.95 -5.64
N VAL A 314 55.84 7.06 -5.81
CA VAL A 314 56.52 8.31 -6.22
C VAL A 314 56.71 8.27 -7.75
N PRO A 315 57.02 9.40 -8.41
CA PRO A 315 56.13 10.18 -9.27
C PRO A 315 56.26 9.80 -10.77
N PHE A 316 55.95 8.56 -11.16
CA PHE A 316 55.93 8.22 -12.60
C PHE A 316 54.64 7.52 -13.06
N VAL A 317 53.83 6.98 -12.13
CA VAL A 317 52.63 6.20 -12.48
C VAL A 317 51.42 6.66 -11.64
N ILE A 318 51.27 7.97 -11.41
CA ILE A 318 50.15 8.53 -10.62
C ILE A 318 48.82 8.53 -11.41
N VAL A 319 48.80 8.22 -12.70
CA VAL A 319 47.57 8.40 -13.51
C VAL A 319 46.73 7.13 -13.67
N HIS A 320 47.30 5.93 -13.54
CA HIS A 320 46.66 4.74 -14.14
C HIS A 320 45.65 3.94 -13.32
N LEU A 321 45.60 4.07 -11.97
CA LEU A 321 44.68 3.22 -11.17
C LEU A 321 43.69 3.98 -10.27
N CYS A 322 43.85 5.29 -10.09
CA CYS A 322 42.89 6.13 -9.32
C CYS A 322 42.10 7.12 -10.19
N LYS A 323 42.38 7.20 -11.50
CA LYS A 323 41.47 7.76 -12.49
C LYS A 323 41.08 6.63 -13.42
N ARG A 324 39.78 6.38 -13.59
CA ARG A 324 39.28 5.57 -14.71
C ARG A 324 39.97 6.11 -15.96
N LEU A 325 40.64 5.25 -16.74
CA LEU A 325 41.32 5.68 -17.95
C LEU A 325 40.31 6.36 -18.87
N VAL A 326 40.46 7.67 -19.04
CA VAL A 326 39.68 8.43 -20.01
C VAL A 326 40.47 8.39 -21.32
N ILE A 327 40.07 7.46 -22.20
CA ILE A 327 40.64 7.37 -23.55
C ILE A 327 39.97 8.44 -24.39
N ILE A 328 40.76 9.39 -24.88
CA ILE A 328 40.29 10.47 -25.76
C ILE A 328 40.55 10.01 -27.20
N ARG A 329 39.50 10.00 -28.02
CA ARG A 329 39.59 9.74 -29.46
C ARG A 329 39.71 11.08 -30.18
N GLY A 330 40.38 11.09 -31.33
CA GLY A 330 40.48 12.29 -32.18
C GLY A 330 39.13 12.80 -32.71
N SER A 331 38.06 12.03 -32.52
CA SER A 331 36.67 12.36 -32.87
C SER A 331 35.84 12.88 -31.69
N ASP A 332 36.42 13.08 -30.51
CA ASP A 332 35.63 13.53 -29.34
C ASP A 332 35.29 15.03 -29.45
N HIS A 333 34.07 15.37 -29.04
CA HIS A 333 33.46 16.70 -29.13
C HIS A 333 33.28 17.33 -27.75
N CYS A 334 33.35 18.66 -27.69
CA CYS A 334 33.08 19.42 -26.47
C CYS A 334 31.57 19.42 -26.18
N SER A 335 31.16 19.01 -24.99
CA SER A 335 29.72 18.88 -24.63
C SER A 335 28.95 20.21 -24.51
N LEU A 336 29.60 21.36 -24.76
CA LEU A 336 28.97 22.70 -24.74
C LEU A 336 28.94 23.38 -26.12
N CYS A 337 29.84 23.02 -27.04
CA CYS A 337 29.93 23.70 -28.34
C CYS A 337 30.08 22.76 -29.54
N ASP A 338 30.05 21.45 -29.30
CA ASP A 338 30.15 20.34 -30.27
C ASP A 338 31.36 20.37 -31.23
N SER A 339 32.28 21.31 -31.08
CA SER A 339 33.53 21.34 -31.84
C SER A 339 34.55 20.35 -31.28
N LEU A 340 35.53 19.97 -32.11
CA LEU A 340 36.54 18.98 -31.77
C LEU A 340 37.32 19.42 -30.52
N VAL A 341 37.46 18.50 -29.57
CA VAL A 341 38.12 18.78 -28.28
C VAL A 341 39.60 19.14 -28.47
N MET A 342 40.24 18.56 -29.49
CA MET A 342 41.67 18.69 -29.76
C MET A 342 42.11 20.05 -30.33
N ASP A 343 41.17 20.88 -30.81
CA ASP A 343 41.50 22.18 -31.43
C ASP A 343 41.91 23.25 -30.40
N ARG A 344 41.56 23.07 -29.12
CA ARG A 344 41.76 24.06 -28.05
C ARG A 344 42.15 23.36 -26.74
N PRO A 345 42.79 24.06 -25.78
CA PRO A 345 43.02 23.49 -24.45
C PRO A 345 41.70 23.09 -23.79
N PHE A 346 41.63 21.85 -23.29
CA PHE A 346 40.40 21.24 -22.78
C PHE A 346 40.60 20.53 -21.43
N TYR A 347 39.49 20.29 -20.75
CA TYR A 347 39.39 19.49 -19.53
C TYR A 347 38.63 18.19 -19.81
N ALA A 348 39.15 17.10 -19.26
CA ALA A 348 38.56 15.77 -19.37
C ALA A 348 38.12 15.28 -17.98
N PHE A 349 36.83 15.01 -17.83
CA PHE A 349 36.26 14.50 -16.58
C PHE A 349 36.14 12.97 -16.61
N ASN A 350 36.20 12.35 -15.43
CA ASN A 350 36.06 10.89 -15.28
C ASN A 350 34.65 10.35 -15.66
N CYS A 351 33.68 11.24 -15.90
CA CYS A 351 32.36 10.92 -16.43
C CYS A 351 32.33 10.86 -17.97
N LYS A 352 33.48 10.98 -18.65
CA LYS A 352 33.64 11.04 -20.12
C LYS A 352 33.07 12.30 -20.79
N HIS A 353 32.80 13.35 -20.02
CA HIS A 353 32.51 14.67 -20.58
C HIS A 353 33.80 15.46 -20.79
N PHE A 354 33.88 16.10 -21.95
CA PHE A 354 35.02 16.91 -22.37
C PHE A 354 34.55 18.33 -22.61
N PHE A 355 35.31 19.31 -22.12
CA PHE A 355 34.97 20.72 -22.27
C PHE A 355 36.20 21.53 -22.63
N HIS A 356 36.10 22.46 -23.57
CA HIS A 356 37.16 23.45 -23.76
C HIS A 356 37.27 24.35 -22.53
N ARG A 357 38.48 24.82 -22.24
CA ARG A 357 38.76 25.73 -21.11
C ARG A 357 37.84 26.95 -21.13
N ASP A 358 37.65 27.56 -22.29
CA ASP A 358 36.83 28.76 -22.44
C ASP A 358 35.32 28.48 -22.27
N CYS A 359 34.88 27.30 -22.70
CA CYS A 359 33.47 26.91 -22.61
C CYS A 359 33.06 26.65 -21.17
N ILE A 360 33.87 25.87 -20.43
CA ILE A 360 33.59 25.58 -19.03
C ILE A 360 33.74 26.83 -18.16
N GLU A 361 34.67 27.74 -18.47
CA GLU A 361 34.86 28.99 -17.72
C GLU A 361 33.63 29.91 -17.85
N LYS A 362 33.02 30.01 -19.03
CA LYS A 362 31.82 30.83 -19.23
C LYS A 362 30.62 30.29 -18.44
N GLU A 363 30.40 28.98 -18.52
CA GLU A 363 29.24 28.34 -17.90
C GLU A 363 29.39 28.20 -16.38
N SER A 364 30.62 27.98 -15.88
CA SER A 364 30.88 27.93 -14.45
C SER A 364 30.69 29.29 -13.77
N ILE A 365 31.13 30.38 -14.40
CA ILE A 365 30.91 31.75 -13.90
C ILE A 365 29.41 32.06 -13.81
N ALA A 366 28.60 31.57 -14.76
CA ALA A 366 27.14 31.76 -14.72
C ALA A 366 26.48 30.99 -13.56
N SER A 367 27.05 29.85 -13.17
CA SER A 367 26.52 28.97 -12.11
C SER A 367 27.04 29.30 -10.70
N PHE A 368 28.04 30.17 -10.55
CA PHE A 368 28.67 30.50 -9.27
C PHE A 368 27.84 31.48 -8.43
N SER A 369 28.02 31.39 -7.10
CA SER A 369 27.45 32.38 -6.17
C SER A 369 28.11 33.76 -6.30
N LYS A 370 27.46 34.80 -5.75
CA LYS A 370 27.99 36.19 -5.77
C LYS A 370 29.37 36.33 -5.09
N GLU A 371 29.66 35.46 -4.11
CA GLU A 371 30.94 35.44 -3.39
C GLU A 371 32.04 34.76 -4.22
N GLU A 372 31.75 33.57 -4.76
CA GLU A 372 32.68 32.80 -5.60
C GLU A 372 33.03 33.54 -6.91
N THR A 373 32.06 34.25 -7.51
CA THR A 373 32.31 35.10 -8.68
C THR A 373 33.23 36.29 -8.36
N SER A 374 33.13 36.86 -7.16
CA SER A 374 34.01 37.96 -6.72
C SER A 374 35.44 37.48 -6.50
N GLU A 375 35.61 36.31 -5.89
CA GLU A 375 36.91 35.69 -5.66
C GLU A 375 37.58 35.28 -6.98
N TYR A 376 36.80 34.71 -7.90
CA TYR A 376 37.28 34.35 -9.24
C TYR A 376 37.78 35.57 -10.02
N ARG A 377 37.05 36.71 -9.97
CA ARG A 377 37.47 37.96 -10.62
C ARG A 377 38.78 38.49 -10.04
N ILE A 378 38.91 38.52 -8.71
CA ILE A 378 40.13 38.98 -8.03
C ILE A 378 41.33 38.10 -8.42
N LEU A 379 41.16 36.78 -8.48
CA LEU A 379 42.22 35.84 -8.87
C LEU A 379 42.60 35.99 -10.35
N ARG A 380 41.63 36.22 -11.24
CA ARG A 380 41.87 36.46 -12.67
C ARG A 380 42.57 37.79 -12.94
N ASP A 381 42.24 38.83 -12.18
CA ASP A 381 42.91 40.14 -12.28
C ASP A 381 44.34 40.06 -11.75
N LYS A 382 44.57 39.29 -10.67
CA LYS A 382 45.93 38.96 -10.19
C LYS A 382 46.72 38.16 -11.21
N GLU A 383 46.11 37.18 -11.90
CA GLU A 383 46.76 36.45 -13.00
C GLU A 383 47.21 37.39 -14.12
N LYS A 384 46.31 38.29 -14.57
CA LYS A 384 46.62 39.27 -15.62
C LYS A 384 47.73 40.24 -15.20
N LEU A 385 47.71 40.71 -13.95
CA LEU A 385 48.73 41.62 -13.43
C LEU A 385 50.10 40.94 -13.40
N LEU A 386 50.17 39.72 -12.86
CA LEU A 386 51.43 38.97 -12.77
C LEU A 386 51.94 38.54 -14.16
N GLN A 387 51.05 38.22 -15.11
CA GLN A 387 51.43 37.94 -16.48
C GLN A 387 52.00 39.19 -17.18
N LYS A 388 51.39 40.37 -17.00
CA LYS A 388 51.93 41.65 -17.50
C LYS A 388 53.29 41.98 -16.90
N MET A 389 53.45 41.79 -15.58
CA MET A 389 54.75 41.99 -14.90
C MET A 389 55.84 41.07 -15.44
N LEU A 390 55.49 39.86 -15.88
CA LEU A 390 56.41 38.93 -16.55
C LEU A 390 56.74 39.34 -17.98
N ASP A 391 55.75 39.81 -18.74
CA ASP A 391 55.93 40.25 -20.13
C ASP A 391 56.75 41.56 -20.20
N ASP A 392 56.53 42.48 -19.25
CA ASP A 392 57.30 43.73 -19.11
C ASP A 392 58.75 43.47 -18.67
N ALA A 393 58.96 42.50 -17.76
CA ALA A 393 60.30 42.06 -17.36
C ALA A 393 61.08 41.34 -18.48
N GLY A 394 60.39 40.89 -19.53
CA GLY A 394 60.99 40.32 -20.74
C GLY A 394 61.40 41.35 -21.80
N LYS A 395 60.83 42.57 -21.77
CA LYS A 395 61.03 43.62 -22.79
C LYS A 395 61.97 44.75 -22.38
N GLY A 396 62.36 44.87 -21.10
CA GLY A 396 63.34 45.87 -20.67
C GLY A 396 63.92 45.63 -19.27
N MET A 397 65.24 45.78 -19.15
CA MET A 397 66.07 45.91 -17.94
C MET A 397 65.86 44.90 -16.78
N SER A 398 66.73 43.88 -16.78
CA SER A 398 67.28 43.10 -15.65
C SER A 398 66.62 43.26 -14.26
N GLN A 399 65.52 42.53 -14.05
CA GLN A 399 65.11 42.10 -12.71
C GLN A 399 65.93 40.86 -12.26
N PRO A 400 66.14 40.65 -10.94
CA PRO A 400 66.85 39.47 -10.45
C PRO A 400 66.10 38.17 -10.82
N LEU A 401 66.81 37.18 -11.35
CA LEU A 401 66.30 35.84 -11.71
C LEU A 401 65.46 35.18 -10.61
N LYS A 402 65.74 35.47 -9.33
CA LYS A 402 64.95 34.99 -8.18
C LYS A 402 63.51 35.54 -8.17
N LYS A 403 63.34 36.84 -8.40
CA LYS A 403 62.03 37.50 -8.43
C LYS A 403 61.17 37.00 -9.60
N GLN A 404 61.78 36.74 -10.75
CA GLN A 404 61.09 36.14 -11.89
C GLN A 404 60.64 34.69 -11.63
N ARG A 405 61.41 33.91 -10.85
CA ARG A 405 61.02 32.56 -10.43
C ARG A 405 59.84 32.60 -9.45
N GLU A 406 59.88 33.49 -8.46
CA GLU A 406 58.79 33.69 -7.50
C GLU A 406 57.48 34.10 -8.20
N ILE A 407 57.53 35.06 -9.14
CA ILE A 407 56.36 35.48 -9.92
C ILE A 407 55.80 34.31 -10.75
N ARG A 408 56.66 33.45 -11.33
CA ARG A 408 56.22 32.26 -12.08
C ARG A 408 55.59 31.21 -11.18
N GLU A 409 56.12 30.98 -9.99
CA GLU A 409 55.56 30.06 -9.00
C GLU A 409 54.20 30.56 -8.51
N ASP A 410 54.07 31.85 -8.24
CA ASP A 410 52.81 32.44 -7.81
C ASP A 410 51.75 32.45 -8.93
N LEU A 411 52.16 32.68 -10.19
CA LEU A 411 51.28 32.46 -11.35
C LEU A 411 50.81 31.01 -11.46
N ALA A 412 51.70 30.05 -11.25
CA ALA A 412 51.33 28.63 -11.31
C ALA A 412 50.32 28.27 -10.19
N LYS A 413 50.53 28.79 -8.96
CA LYS A 413 49.58 28.62 -7.85
C LYS A 413 48.22 29.24 -8.16
N ILE A 414 48.19 30.44 -8.74
CA ILE A 414 46.94 31.13 -9.10
C ILE A 414 46.21 30.38 -10.21
N ARG A 415 46.92 29.92 -11.24
CA ARG A 415 46.35 29.09 -12.32
C ARG A 415 45.76 27.77 -11.80
N LEU A 416 46.45 27.13 -10.85
CA LEU A 416 45.94 25.91 -10.21
C LEU A 416 44.68 26.18 -9.39
N LYS A 417 44.64 27.26 -8.61
CA LYS A 417 43.43 27.64 -7.86
C LYS A 417 42.26 27.97 -8.79
N LEU A 418 42.51 28.71 -9.87
CA LEU A 418 41.51 28.99 -10.90
C LEU A 418 41.00 27.71 -11.56
N SER A 419 41.90 26.76 -11.88
CA SER A 419 41.48 25.48 -12.45
C SER A 419 40.71 24.63 -11.44
N ASP A 420 41.10 24.59 -10.16
CA ASP A 420 40.41 23.80 -9.13
C ASP A 420 38.99 24.33 -8.87
N MET A 421 38.79 25.66 -8.88
CA MET A 421 37.46 26.26 -8.79
C MET A 421 36.55 25.88 -9.97
N ILE A 422 37.11 25.81 -11.18
CA ILE A 422 36.35 25.49 -12.40
C ILE A 422 36.15 23.98 -12.57
N THR A 423 37.11 23.15 -12.15
CA THR A 423 37.16 21.71 -12.45
C THR A 423 36.86 20.80 -11.26
N GLY A 424 36.47 21.38 -10.12
CA GLY A 424 36.08 20.62 -8.92
C GLY A 424 34.95 19.62 -9.17
N GLU A 425 34.03 19.93 -10.08
CA GLU A 425 32.91 19.06 -10.47
C GLU A 425 32.61 19.16 -11.98
N CYS A 426 32.01 18.12 -12.55
CA CYS A 426 31.51 18.17 -13.93
C CYS A 426 30.18 18.90 -13.97
N LEU A 427 30.02 19.89 -14.87
CA LEU A 427 28.77 20.66 -15.00
C LEU A 427 27.53 19.80 -15.28
N LEU A 428 27.68 18.68 -15.99
CA LEU A 428 26.56 17.81 -16.38
C LEU A 428 26.28 16.66 -15.39
N CYS A 429 27.24 16.29 -14.54
CA CYS A 429 27.11 15.16 -13.62
C CYS A 429 27.30 15.53 -12.15
N GLY A 430 27.65 16.78 -11.87
CA GLY A 430 27.94 17.29 -10.54
C GLY A 430 26.73 17.88 -9.86
N VAL A 431 26.96 18.44 -8.68
CA VAL A 431 25.94 19.06 -7.84
C VAL A 431 25.35 20.30 -8.52
N ALA A 432 26.12 20.96 -9.40
CA ALA A 432 25.64 22.05 -10.25
C ALA A 432 24.42 21.64 -11.10
N MET A 433 24.45 20.46 -11.75
CA MET A 433 23.31 19.95 -12.51
C MET A 433 22.12 19.59 -11.61
N ILE A 434 22.38 18.99 -10.45
CA ILE A 434 21.31 18.64 -9.50
C ILE A 434 20.58 19.90 -9.02
N LYS A 435 21.32 20.99 -8.79
CA LYS A 435 20.74 22.28 -8.42
C LYS A 435 19.98 22.93 -9.58
N SER A 436 20.41 22.75 -10.83
CA SER A 436 19.72 23.32 -12.00
C SER A 436 18.40 22.61 -12.36
N VAL A 437 18.20 21.35 -11.94
CA VAL A 437 16.89 20.67 -12.09
C VAL A 437 15.77 21.41 -11.34
N GLY A 438 16.09 22.12 -10.26
CA GLY A 438 15.12 22.91 -9.49
C GLY A 438 14.89 24.32 -10.03
N THR A 439 15.68 24.79 -11.00
CA THR A 439 15.53 26.12 -11.60
C THR A 439 14.71 26.02 -12.88
N ALA A 440 13.71 26.89 -13.04
CA ALA A 440 12.92 26.95 -14.26
C ALA A 440 13.83 27.25 -15.47
N PHE A 441 13.60 26.57 -16.60
CA PHE A 441 14.37 26.76 -17.84
C PHE A 441 14.32 28.19 -18.37
N TYR A 442 13.24 28.91 -18.05
CA TYR A 442 13.07 30.32 -18.33
C TYR A 442 12.96 31.09 -17.03
N SER A 443 13.61 32.24 -16.96
CA SER A 443 13.15 33.27 -16.03
C SER A 443 11.73 33.71 -16.41
N ALA A 444 10.95 34.23 -15.45
CA ALA A 444 9.58 34.66 -15.72
C ALA A 444 9.49 35.72 -16.84
N GLU A 445 10.57 36.51 -17.02
CA GLU A 445 10.71 37.51 -18.07
C GLU A 445 11.02 36.86 -19.43
N GLU A 446 11.99 35.94 -19.50
CA GLU A 446 12.33 35.22 -20.74
C GLU A 446 11.20 34.31 -21.24
N TYR A 447 10.41 33.73 -20.31
CA TYR A 447 9.23 32.94 -20.65
C TYR A 447 8.18 33.81 -21.35
N SER A 448 7.97 35.03 -20.86
CA SER A 448 7.03 35.98 -21.46
C SER A 448 7.48 36.45 -22.85
N ASP A 449 8.79 36.65 -23.03
CA ASP A 449 9.38 37.04 -24.32
C ASP A 449 9.32 35.90 -25.34
N GLU A 450 9.59 34.66 -24.96
CA GLU A 450 9.46 33.51 -25.88
C GLU A 450 8.00 33.18 -26.21
N LEU A 451 7.08 33.32 -25.25
CA LEU A 451 5.64 33.18 -25.50
C LEU A 451 5.14 34.23 -26.50
N SER A 452 5.81 35.38 -26.59
CA SER A 452 5.49 36.41 -27.60
C SER A 452 6.10 36.14 -28.98
N ARG A 453 7.11 35.26 -29.07
CA ARG A 453 7.79 34.88 -30.31
C ARG A 453 7.18 33.64 -30.97
N TRP A 454 6.54 32.77 -30.20
CA TRP A 454 5.71 31.67 -30.67
C TRP A 454 4.33 32.17 -31.09
#